data_AF-A0A2N0XAT0-F1
#
_entry.id   AF-A0A2N0XAT0-F1
#
_cell.length_a   1.000
_cell.length_b   1.000
_cell.length_c   1.000
_cell.angle_alpha   90.00
_cell.angle_beta   90.00
_cell.angle_gamma   90.00
#
_symmetry.space_group_name_H-M   'P 1'
#
loop_
_entity.id
_entity.type
_entity.pdbx_description
1 polymer ?
#
loop_
_entity_poly.entity_id
_entity_poly.type
_entity_poly.pdbx_seq_one_letter_code
_entity_poly.pdbx_strand_id
1 'polypeptide(L)'
;MKKSIYILLLSLFTNYFVKSQDKVSNPLLLQTWKLKKLDTYIYTYERKDVFDNNSFGLKFKENEKLLGSLPRPGSGNGILEEIHSKALKFDRYIGAWKKTSDSTLAIVFPSNPAMNGNFIISRLTSTELKLKRLFDAQTEKKLDSIRKTKNILD
;
A
#
# COMPACT_ATOMS: atom_id res chain seq x y z
N MET A 1 54.79 -29.69 1.68
CA MET A 1 53.96 -28.65 2.32
C MET A 1 53.00 -28.03 1.30
N LYS A 2 51.82 -28.60 1.06
CA LYS A 2 50.80 -28.06 0.13
C LYS A 2 49.40 -28.57 0.47
N LYS A 3 48.83 -28.26 1.65
CA LYS A 3 47.42 -28.62 1.93
C LYS A 3 46.61 -27.61 2.76
N SER A 4 47.15 -26.44 3.11
CA SER A 4 46.48 -25.53 4.06
C SER A 4 45.85 -24.27 3.47
N ILE A 5 45.86 -24.09 2.14
CA ILE A 5 45.37 -22.85 1.50
C ILE A 5 43.92 -22.99 1.01
N TYR A 6 43.42 -24.22 0.79
CA TYR A 6 42.07 -24.43 0.25
C TYR A 6 40.93 -24.20 1.24
N ILE A 7 41.21 -24.21 2.56
CA ILE A 7 40.18 -24.06 3.59
C ILE A 7 39.78 -22.58 3.77
N LEU A 8 40.68 -21.64 3.49
CA LEU A 8 40.43 -20.21 3.68
C LEU A 8 39.68 -19.55 2.51
N LEU A 9 39.66 -20.17 1.33
CA LEU A 9 38.86 -19.70 0.19
C LEU A 9 37.40 -20.18 0.25
N LEU A 10 37.13 -21.31 0.89
CA LEU A 10 35.78 -21.87 0.95
C LEU A 10 34.88 -21.20 1.99
N SER A 11 35.46 -20.52 2.98
CA SER A 11 34.71 -19.83 4.05
C SER A 11 34.18 -18.44 3.67
N LEU A 12 34.52 -17.92 2.48
CA LEU A 12 34.01 -16.62 2.00
C LEU A 12 32.70 -16.74 1.20
N PHE A 13 32.30 -17.95 0.79
CA PHE A 13 31.07 -18.15 0.01
C PHE A 13 29.81 -18.38 0.86
N THR A 14 29.93 -18.66 2.15
CA THR A 14 28.74 -18.90 3.00
C THR A 14 28.07 -17.63 3.53
N ASN A 15 28.68 -16.45 3.33
CA ASN A 15 28.10 -15.17 3.71
C ASN A 15 27.41 -14.42 2.54
N TYR A 16 27.42 -15.00 1.33
CA TYR A 16 26.64 -14.50 0.20
C TYR A 16 25.43 -15.43 0.03
N PHE A 17 24.21 -14.88 0.06
CA PHE A 17 22.92 -15.60 -0.07
C PHE A 17 22.29 -16.17 1.22
N VAL A 18 22.24 -15.36 2.28
CA VAL A 18 20.92 -15.18 2.93
C VAL A 18 20.38 -13.84 2.47
N LYS A 19 20.18 -13.71 1.14
CA LYS A 19 19.14 -12.82 0.66
C LYS A 19 17.89 -13.46 1.21
N SER A 20 17.28 -12.82 2.21
CA SER A 20 15.90 -13.02 2.65
C SER A 20 15.15 -13.72 1.52
N GLN A 21 14.56 -14.89 1.76
CA GLN A 21 13.58 -15.46 0.85
C GLN A 21 12.56 -14.36 0.60
N ASP A 22 12.78 -13.57 -0.46
CA ASP A 22 11.93 -12.46 -0.82
C ASP A 22 10.64 -13.16 -1.16
N LYS A 23 9.66 -13.02 -0.25
CA LYS A 23 8.28 -13.41 -0.47
C LYS A 23 7.94 -12.90 -1.85
N VAL A 24 7.95 -13.78 -2.86
CA VAL A 24 7.87 -13.39 -4.26
C VAL A 24 6.66 -12.47 -4.37
N SER A 25 6.93 -11.19 -4.66
CA SER A 25 5.89 -10.18 -4.71
C SER A 25 4.91 -10.61 -5.76
N ASN A 26 3.62 -10.69 -5.41
CA ASN A 26 2.62 -11.21 -6.35
C ASN A 26 2.65 -10.29 -7.59
N PRO A 27 2.95 -10.82 -8.79
CA PRO A 27 3.14 -9.98 -9.98
C PRO A 27 1.88 -9.20 -10.35
N LEU A 28 0.70 -9.68 -9.95
CA LEU A 28 -0.54 -8.93 -10.10
C LEU A 28 -0.53 -7.65 -9.25
N LEU A 29 0.08 -7.67 -8.06
CA LEU A 29 0.16 -6.49 -7.20
C LEU A 29 1.07 -5.42 -7.80
N LEU A 30 2.15 -5.82 -8.49
CA LEU A 30 3.18 -4.98 -9.12
C LEU A 30 2.67 -4.27 -10.39
N GLN A 31 1.54 -3.59 -10.27
CA GLN A 31 0.86 -2.89 -11.33
C GLN A 31 0.57 -1.44 -10.91
N THR A 32 0.04 -0.68 -11.85
CA THR A 32 -0.48 0.66 -11.59
C THR A 32 -1.97 0.56 -11.31
N TRP A 33 -2.40 1.14 -10.20
CA TRP A 33 -3.75 1.07 -9.67
C TRP A 33 -4.33 2.46 -9.52
N LYS A 34 -5.47 2.71 -10.15
CA LYS A 34 -6.23 3.95 -9.99
C LYS A 34 -7.42 3.67 -9.08
N LEU A 35 -7.63 4.51 -8.08
CA LEU A 35 -8.77 4.36 -7.19
C LEU A 35 -10.05 4.64 -7.96
N LYS A 36 -10.94 3.66 -7.98
CA LYS A 36 -12.25 3.75 -8.61
C LYS A 36 -13.31 4.13 -7.59
N LYS A 37 -13.27 3.53 -6.41
CA LYS A 37 -14.30 3.68 -5.38
C LYS A 37 -13.71 3.51 -3.98
N LEU A 38 -14.27 4.23 -3.02
CA LEU A 38 -14.03 4.00 -1.60
C LEU A 38 -15.37 3.72 -0.91
N ASP A 39 -15.50 2.52 -0.34
CA ASP A 39 -16.68 2.08 0.40
C ASP A 39 -16.27 1.76 1.84
N THR A 40 -16.62 2.58 2.82
CA THR A 40 -16.38 2.27 4.26
C THR A 40 -14.99 1.67 4.50
N TYR A 41 -13.95 2.43 4.17
CA TYR A 41 -12.53 2.04 4.29
C TYR A 41 -12.04 0.91 3.36
N ILE A 42 -12.86 0.48 2.41
CA ILE A 42 -12.49 -0.43 1.33
C ILE A 42 -12.17 0.39 0.09
N TYR A 43 -10.90 0.43 -0.26
CA TYR A 43 -10.38 1.08 -1.45
C TYR A 43 -10.43 0.09 -2.62
N THR A 44 -11.27 0.37 -3.60
CA THR A 44 -11.38 -0.43 -4.83
C THR A 44 -10.64 0.27 -5.95
N TYR A 45 -9.61 -0.37 -6.49
CA TYR A 45 -8.78 0.12 -7.56
C TYR A 45 -9.00 -0.67 -8.84
N GLU A 46 -8.84 0.03 -9.97
CA GLU A 46 -8.75 -0.55 -11.30
C GLU A 46 -7.32 -0.46 -11.83
N ARG A 47 -6.90 -1.45 -12.62
CA ARG A 47 -5.60 -1.42 -13.29
C ARG A 47 -5.56 -0.28 -14.30
N LYS A 48 -4.43 0.41 -14.38
CA LYS A 48 -4.06 1.31 -15.48
C LYS A 48 -2.69 0.93 -16.04
N ASP A 49 -2.46 1.30 -17.29
CA ASP A 49 -1.15 1.10 -17.92
C ASP A 49 -0.21 2.27 -17.60
N VAL A 50 -0.76 3.48 -17.46
CA VAL A 50 -0.03 4.72 -17.17
C VAL A 50 -0.38 5.24 -15.78
N PHE A 51 0.64 5.70 -15.05
CA PHE A 51 0.47 6.33 -13.74
C PHE A 51 0.22 7.83 -13.88
N ASP A 52 -1.04 8.23 -13.74
CA ASP A 52 -1.47 9.63 -13.75
C ASP A 52 -1.28 10.30 -12.38
N ASN A 53 -1.24 11.64 -12.38
CA ASN A 53 -1.10 12.46 -11.18
C ASN A 53 -2.34 13.28 -10.88
N ASN A 54 -3.44 13.01 -11.57
CA ASN A 54 -4.65 13.83 -11.51
C ASN A 54 -5.76 13.11 -10.75
N SER A 55 -5.46 11.93 -10.19
CA SER A 55 -6.40 11.11 -9.48
C SER A 55 -5.70 10.25 -8.45
N PHE A 56 -6.44 9.78 -7.46
CA PHE A 56 -5.90 8.92 -6.44
C PHE A 56 -5.40 7.62 -7.07
N GLY A 57 -4.12 7.29 -6.87
CA GLY A 57 -3.53 6.09 -7.45
C GLY A 57 -2.32 5.57 -6.68
N LEU A 58 -2.04 4.28 -6.85
CA LEU A 58 -0.90 3.58 -6.28
C LEU A 58 -0.16 2.82 -7.38
N LYS A 59 1.17 2.79 -7.33
CA LYS A 59 1.99 1.93 -8.17
C LYS A 59 2.98 1.17 -7.29
N PHE A 60 2.71 -0.11 -7.08
CA PHE A 60 3.62 -1.00 -6.37
C PHE A 60 4.77 -1.35 -7.30
N LYS A 61 5.99 -1.22 -6.77
CA LYS A 61 7.21 -1.63 -7.46
C LYS A 61 7.90 -2.71 -6.66
N GLU A 62 8.78 -3.44 -7.34
CA GLU A 62 9.76 -4.29 -6.68
C GLU A 62 10.61 -3.49 -5.69
N ASN A 63 11.23 -4.21 -4.74
CA ASN A 63 12.05 -3.65 -3.66
C ASN A 63 11.25 -2.77 -2.68
N GLU A 64 10.00 -3.15 -2.38
CA GLU A 64 9.19 -2.49 -1.35
C GLU A 64 8.91 -0.99 -1.62
N LYS A 65 9.14 -0.50 -2.85
CA LYS A 65 8.90 0.88 -3.23
C LYS A 65 7.46 1.07 -3.70
N LEU A 66 6.83 2.15 -3.25
CA LEU A 66 5.48 2.55 -3.63
C LEU A 66 5.50 3.97 -4.18
N LEU A 67 4.81 4.19 -5.30
CA LEU A 67 4.45 5.54 -5.71
C LEU A 67 2.96 5.77 -5.45
N GLY A 68 2.62 6.90 -4.86
CA GLY A 68 1.25 7.32 -4.61
C GLY A 68 0.97 8.63 -5.32
N SER A 69 -0.14 8.71 -6.06
CA SER A 69 -0.77 9.98 -6.37
C SER A 69 -1.85 10.15 -5.31
N LEU A 70 -1.59 11.01 -4.33
CA LEU A 70 -2.45 11.18 -3.17
C LEU A 70 -2.95 12.63 -3.12
N PRO A 71 -4.12 12.89 -2.50
CA PRO A 71 -4.58 14.23 -2.26
C PRO A 71 -3.51 15.03 -1.51
N ARG A 72 -3.24 16.24 -2.00
CA ARG A 72 -2.36 17.20 -1.33
C ARG A 72 -2.95 17.48 0.06
N PRO A 73 -2.13 17.45 1.13
CA PRO A 73 -2.55 17.86 2.46
C PRO A 73 -3.21 19.24 2.41
N GLY A 74 -4.38 19.38 3.03
CA GLY A 74 -5.17 20.61 3.02
C GLY A 74 -5.96 20.87 1.73
N SER A 75 -5.96 19.95 0.76
CA SER A 75 -6.92 20.00 -0.36
C SER A 75 -8.24 19.31 0.01
N GLY A 76 -9.37 19.93 -0.33
CA GLY A 76 -10.71 19.46 0.04
C GLY A 76 -11.08 19.75 1.51
N ASN A 77 -12.24 19.24 1.94
CA ASN A 77 -12.77 19.40 3.30
C ASN A 77 -12.38 18.25 4.25
N GLY A 78 -11.40 17.42 3.87
CA GLY A 78 -10.94 16.30 4.69
C GLY A 78 -11.87 15.08 4.70
N ILE A 79 -12.97 15.09 3.93
CA ILE A 79 -13.86 13.94 3.80
C ILE A 79 -13.28 12.99 2.74
N LEU A 80 -12.93 11.78 3.16
CA LEU A 80 -12.32 10.76 2.31
C LEU A 80 -13.24 10.33 1.15
N GLU A 81 -14.54 10.65 1.20
CA GLU A 81 -15.54 10.35 0.16
C GLU A 81 -15.49 11.32 -1.04
N GLU A 82 -14.76 12.44 -0.94
CA GLU A 82 -14.63 13.45 -2.02
C GLU A 82 -13.59 13.11 -3.08
N ILE A 83 -13.14 11.85 -3.21
CA ILE A 83 -12.00 11.46 -4.06
C ILE A 83 -12.16 11.84 -5.54
N HIS A 84 -13.39 12.06 -5.99
CA HIS A 84 -13.74 12.50 -7.34
C HIS A 84 -14.08 13.99 -7.47
N SER A 85 -13.94 14.76 -6.37
CA SER A 85 -14.19 16.19 -6.36
C SER A 85 -13.12 16.94 -7.17
N LYS A 86 -13.57 17.84 -8.05
CA LYS A 86 -12.70 18.73 -8.83
C LYS A 86 -11.84 19.66 -7.94
N ALA A 87 -12.16 19.78 -6.65
CA ALA A 87 -11.39 20.58 -5.71
C ALA A 87 -10.12 19.88 -5.19
N LEU A 88 -10.02 18.55 -5.33
CA LEU A 88 -8.85 17.82 -4.89
C LEU A 88 -7.68 18.02 -5.86
N LYS A 89 -6.57 18.49 -5.31
CA LYS A 89 -5.28 18.53 -6.01
C LYS A 89 -4.48 17.33 -5.57
N PHE A 90 -3.83 16.68 -6.53
CA PHE A 90 -3.05 15.47 -6.27
C PHE A 90 -1.57 15.75 -6.52
N ASP A 91 -0.73 15.21 -5.65
CA ASP A 91 0.73 15.25 -5.80
C ASP A 91 1.31 13.83 -5.79
N ARG A 92 2.52 13.69 -6.33
CA ARG A 92 3.28 12.44 -6.27
C ARG A 92 4.03 12.33 -4.95
N TYR A 93 3.85 11.21 -4.28
CA TYR A 93 4.56 10.83 -3.09
C TYR A 93 5.31 9.51 -3.31
N ILE A 94 6.52 9.44 -2.77
CA ILE A 94 7.28 8.20 -2.68
C ILE A 94 7.01 7.61 -1.31
N GLY A 95 6.68 6.33 -1.28
CA GLY A 95 6.44 5.57 -0.07
C GLY A 95 7.10 4.20 -0.15
N ALA A 96 6.82 3.42 0.87
CA ALA A 96 7.20 2.03 0.99
C ALA A 96 5.98 1.16 1.24
N TRP A 97 6.08 -0.10 0.81
CA TRP A 97 5.09 -1.13 1.08
C TRP A 97 5.78 -2.43 1.41
N LYS A 98 5.18 -3.24 2.29
CA LYS A 98 5.66 -4.60 2.56
C LYS A 98 4.50 -5.55 2.83
N LYS A 99 4.65 -6.82 2.48
CA LYS A 99 3.72 -7.87 2.90
C LYS A 99 3.98 -8.26 4.34
N THR A 100 3.00 -8.06 5.21
CA THR A 100 3.05 -8.54 6.60
C THR A 100 2.52 -9.96 6.72
N SER A 101 1.63 -10.38 5.83
CA SER A 101 1.15 -11.76 5.66
C SER A 101 0.83 -12.05 4.18
N ASP A 102 0.25 -13.20 3.87
CA ASP A 102 -0.15 -13.56 2.50
C ASP A 102 -1.21 -12.62 1.92
N SER A 103 -2.11 -12.13 2.78
CA SER A 103 -3.22 -11.25 2.41
C SER A 103 -3.14 -9.87 3.04
N THR A 104 -2.07 -9.53 3.78
CA THR A 104 -1.95 -8.23 4.46
C THR A 104 -0.68 -7.50 4.02
N LEU A 105 -0.83 -6.21 3.80
CA LEU A 105 0.26 -5.31 3.47
C LEU A 105 0.28 -4.10 4.41
N ALA A 106 1.47 -3.59 4.68
CA ALA A 106 1.69 -2.31 5.34
C ALA A 106 2.12 -1.29 4.30
N ILE A 107 1.52 -0.09 4.32
CA ILE A 107 1.89 1.04 3.45
C ILE A 107 2.29 2.21 4.31
N VAL A 108 3.38 2.87 3.89
CA VAL A 108 3.90 4.08 4.54
C VAL A 108 4.33 5.09 3.48
N PHE A 109 3.82 6.31 3.61
CA PHE A 109 4.23 7.51 2.89
C PHE A 109 4.76 8.52 3.92
N PRO A 110 6.08 8.70 4.03
CA PRO A 110 6.67 9.60 5.03
C PRO A 110 6.19 11.05 4.92
N SER A 111 5.98 11.54 3.70
CA SER A 111 5.58 12.93 3.43
C SER A 111 4.07 13.14 3.31
N ASN A 112 3.25 12.08 3.42
CA ASN A 112 1.79 12.18 3.39
C ASN A 112 1.14 10.99 4.12
N PRO A 113 0.75 11.14 5.40
CA PRO A 113 0.29 10.01 6.20
C PRO A 113 -1.13 9.51 5.88
N ALA A 114 -1.84 10.12 4.92
CA ALA A 114 -3.25 9.82 4.65
C ALA A 114 -3.51 8.32 4.36
N MET A 115 -2.54 7.65 3.73
CA MET A 115 -2.60 6.23 3.38
C MET A 115 -1.78 5.31 4.31
N ASN A 116 -1.21 5.83 5.39
CA ASN A 116 -0.36 5.01 6.25
C ASN A 116 -1.20 4.00 7.04
N GLY A 117 -0.78 2.74 7.06
CA GLY A 117 -1.42 1.70 7.86
C GLY A 117 -1.31 0.30 7.28
N ASN A 118 -2.09 -0.61 7.87
CA ASN A 118 -2.20 -1.98 7.44
C ASN A 118 -3.47 -2.19 6.62
N PHE A 119 -3.39 -3.02 5.59
CA PHE A 119 -4.48 -3.28 4.66
C PHE A 119 -4.58 -4.76 4.36
N ILE A 120 -5.80 -5.28 4.32
CA ILE A 120 -6.09 -6.61 3.77
C ILE A 120 -6.35 -6.48 2.28
N ILE A 121 -5.65 -7.29 1.48
CA ILE A 121 -5.96 -7.56 0.08
C ILE A 121 -7.20 -8.45 0.05
N SER A 122 -8.37 -7.83 0.00
CA SER A 122 -9.66 -8.52 -0.07
C SER A 122 -9.98 -9.06 -1.47
N ARG A 123 -9.34 -8.49 -2.51
CA ARG A 123 -9.37 -8.99 -3.89
C ARG A 123 -8.12 -8.54 -4.65
N LEU A 124 -7.56 -9.44 -5.44
CA LEU A 124 -6.47 -9.14 -6.37
C LEU A 124 -6.65 -9.98 -7.64
N THR A 125 -6.85 -9.29 -8.76
CA THR A 125 -7.02 -9.89 -10.09
C THR A 125 -6.16 -9.12 -11.10
N SER A 126 -6.21 -9.50 -12.37
CA SER A 126 -5.50 -8.77 -13.43
C SER A 126 -6.06 -7.37 -13.72
N THR A 127 -7.23 -7.01 -13.21
CA THR A 127 -7.90 -5.73 -13.49
C THR A 127 -8.37 -4.98 -12.26
N GLU A 128 -8.51 -5.65 -11.11
CA GLU A 128 -9.05 -5.08 -9.88
C GLU A 128 -8.20 -5.46 -8.67
N LEU A 129 -7.97 -4.47 -7.80
CA LEU A 129 -7.39 -4.60 -6.48
C LEU A 129 -8.35 -3.99 -5.44
N LYS A 130 -8.65 -4.72 -4.38
CA LYS A 130 -9.42 -4.19 -3.24
C LYS A 130 -8.62 -4.26 -1.95
N LEU A 131 -8.35 -3.10 -1.37
CA LEU A 131 -7.65 -2.95 -0.10
C LEU A 131 -8.64 -2.52 0.98
N LYS A 132 -8.82 -3.34 2.02
CA LYS A 132 -9.58 -2.97 3.21
C LYS A 132 -8.62 -2.47 4.29
N ARG A 133 -8.79 -1.23 4.74
CA ARG A 133 -7.97 -0.69 5.83
C ARG A 133 -8.27 -1.42 7.14
N LEU A 134 -7.20 -1.77 7.86
CA LEU A 134 -7.28 -2.28 9.22
C LEU A 134 -7.07 -1.14 10.20
N PHE A 135 -7.92 -1.11 11.22
CA PHE A 135 -7.84 -0.20 12.34
C PHE A 135 -7.51 -1.00 13.59
N ASP A 136 -6.87 -0.36 14.56
CA ASP A 136 -6.81 -0.91 15.91
C ASP A 136 -8.21 -0.93 16.54
N ALA A 137 -8.37 -1.72 17.60
CA ALA A 137 -9.66 -1.91 18.25
C ALA A 137 -10.25 -0.61 18.84
N GLN A 138 -9.41 0.36 19.24
CA GLN A 138 -9.89 1.62 19.79
C GLN A 138 -10.47 2.52 18.69
N THR A 139 -9.75 2.62 17.57
CA THR A 139 -10.16 3.36 16.38
C THR A 139 -11.40 2.73 15.77
N GLU A 140 -11.48 1.41 15.68
CA GLU A 140 -12.67 0.71 15.19
C GLU A 140 -13.90 0.98 16.06
N LYS A 141 -13.76 0.93 17.40
CA LYS A 141 -14.84 1.31 18.33
C LYS A 141 -15.29 2.76 18.14
N LYS A 142 -14.35 3.70 17.95
CA LYS A 142 -14.66 5.12 17.71
C LYS A 142 -15.43 5.30 16.40
N LEU A 143 -14.96 4.67 15.32
CA LEU A 143 -15.60 4.74 14.01
C LEU A 143 -16.99 4.07 14.02
N ASP A 144 -17.14 2.95 14.74
CA ASP A 144 -18.43 2.28 14.92
C ASP A 144 -19.44 3.15 15.66
N SER A 145 -18.99 3.85 16.71
CA SER A 145 -19.82 4.79 17.46
C SER A 145 -20.32 5.93 16.58
N ILE A 146 -19.44 6.52 15.74
CA ILE A 146 -19.81 7.58 14.80
C ILE A 146 -20.83 7.08 13.77
N ARG A 147 -20.64 5.87 13.22
CA ARG A 147 -21.60 5.28 12.26
C ARG A 147 -22.98 5.06 12.88
N LYS A 148 -23.02 4.57 14.11
CA LYS A 148 -24.29 4.40 14.85
C LYS A 148 -24.99 5.74 15.05
N THR A 149 -24.27 6.80 15.43
CA THR A 149 -24.88 8.14 15.57
C THR A 149 -25.40 8.69 14.25
N LYS A 150 -24.67 8.50 13.14
CA LYS A 150 -25.10 8.98 11.80
C LYS A 150 -26.39 8.29 11.35
N ASN A 151 -26.48 6.97 11.49
CA ASN A 151 -27.68 6.19 11.12
C ASN A 151 -28.93 6.48 11.98
N ILE A 152 -28.78 7.16 13.13
CA ILE A 152 -29.90 7.57 13.99
C ILE A 152 -30.46 8.95 13.56
N LEU A 153 -29.65 9.74 12.86
CA LEU A 153 -29.99 11.10 12.44
C LEU A 153 -30.50 11.19 10.99
N ASP A 154 -30.38 10.10 10.21
CA ASP A 154 -30.96 9.91 8.88
C ASP A 154 -32.32 9.20 8.98
#